data_AF-A0A517U5H9-F1
#
_entry.id   AF-A0A517U5H9-F1
#
_cell.length_a   1.000
_cell.length_b   1.000
_cell.length_c   1.000
_cell.angle_alpha   90.00
_cell.angle_beta   90.00
_cell.angle_gamma   90.00
#
_symmetry.space_group_name_H-M   'P 1'
#
loop_
_entity.id
_entity.type
_entity.pdbx_description
1 polymer ?
#
loop_
_entity_poly.entity_id
_entity_poly.type
_entity_poly.pdbx_seq_one_letter_code
_entity_poly.pdbx_strand_id
1 'polypeptide(L)' 'MQHVSAHVYRLLLDQLGPQQWWPAQSPFDVMVGAMLMQNTAWRNVELANSNLRELLPASGVRC' A
#
# COMPACT_ATOMS: atom_id res chain seq x y z
N MET A 1 17.47 -23.25 -15.77
CA MET A 1 17.75 -21.81 -15.72
C MET A 1 17.23 -21.29 -14.38
N GLN A 2 18.11 -21.04 -13.41
CA GLN A 2 17.69 -20.68 -12.06
C GLN A 2 17.18 -19.24 -12.06
N HIS A 3 15.97 -19.00 -11.56
CA HIS A 3 15.37 -17.66 -11.50
C HIS A 3 16.11 -16.80 -10.48
N VAL A 4 17.12 -16.07 -10.92
CA VAL A 4 17.97 -15.16 -10.11
C VAL A 4 17.11 -14.24 -9.23
N SER A 5 16.00 -13.73 -9.75
CA SER A 5 15.06 -12.88 -9.00
C SER A 5 14.50 -13.56 -7.75
N ALA A 6 14.17 -14.84 -7.82
CA ALA A 6 13.62 -15.60 -6.69
C ALA A 6 14.68 -15.92 -5.62
N HIS A 7 15.96 -15.95 -6.00
CA HIS A 7 17.07 -16.11 -5.06
C HIS A 7 17.36 -14.79 -4.33
N VAL A 8 17.45 -13.68 -5.07
CA VAL A 8 17.63 -12.33 -4.51
C VAL A 8 16.48 -11.97 -3.57
N TYR A 9 15.23 -12.25 -3.97
CA TYR A 9 14.06 -12.01 -3.11
C TYR A 9 14.16 -12.74 -1.77
N ARG A 10 14.56 -14.03 -1.78
CA ARG A 10 14.70 -14.82 -0.55
C ARG A 10 15.80 -14.29 0.37
N LEU A 11 16.97 -13.93 -0.17
CA LEU A 11 18.05 -13.34 0.61
C LEU A 11 17.62 -12.03 1.30
N LEU A 12 16.90 -11.18 0.57
CA LEU A 12 16.38 -9.93 1.12
C LEU A 12 15.30 -10.18 2.18
N LEU A 13 14.41 -11.14 1.94
CA LEU A 13 13.34 -11.49 2.89
C LEU A 13 13.90 -12.09 4.19
N ASP A 14 14.90 -12.97 4.12
CA ASP A 14 15.51 -13.60 5.30
C ASP A 14 16.24 -12.58 6.19
N GLN A 15 16.91 -11.60 5.56
CA GLN A 15 17.71 -10.60 6.29
C GLN A 15 16.88 -9.43 6.82
N LEU A 16 15.87 -8.98 6.06
CA LEU A 16 15.09 -7.79 6.39
C LEU A 16 13.75 -8.15 7.04
N GLY A 17 13.22 -9.34 6.78
CA GLY A 17 11.89 -9.75 7.21
C GLY A 17 10.76 -9.00 6.49
N PRO A 18 9.49 -9.26 6.87
CA PRO A 18 8.33 -8.59 6.29
C PRO A 18 8.35 -7.09 6.57
N GLN A 19 8.53 -6.26 5.53
CA GLN A 19 8.70 -4.82 5.68
C GLN A 19 7.41 -4.03 5.93
N GLN A 20 6.24 -4.60 5.60
CA GLN A 20 4.97 -3.86 5.52
C GLN A 20 5.11 -2.49 4.85
N TRP A 21 5.92 -2.44 3.78
CA TRP A 21 6.46 -1.22 3.18
C TRP A 21 5.38 -0.24 2.69
N TRP A 22 4.15 -0.73 2.51
CA TRP A 22 2.98 0.07 2.18
C TRP A 22 1.96 0.00 3.33
N PRO A 23 1.74 1.10 4.07
CA PRO A 23 0.77 1.13 5.16
C PRO A 23 -0.64 1.30 4.57
N ALA A 24 -1.27 0.18 4.22
CA ALA A 24 -2.67 0.09 3.84
C ALA A 24 -3.42 -0.86 4.76
N GLN A 25 -4.66 -0.51 5.10
CA GLN A 25 -5.54 -1.34 5.93
C GLN A 25 -6.47 -2.20 5.06
N SER A 26 -6.71 -1.77 3.83
CA SER A 26 -7.60 -2.43 2.87
C SER A 26 -7.07 -2.34 1.43
N PRO A 27 -7.54 -3.21 0.51
CA PRO A 27 -7.26 -3.08 -0.92
C PRO A 27 -7.68 -1.72 -1.50
N PHE A 28 -8.76 -1.12 -0.96
CA PHE A 28 -9.19 0.22 -1.34
C PHE A 28 -8.12 1.28 -1.01
N ASP A 29 -7.51 1.21 0.19
CA ASP A 29 -6.41 2.11 0.57
C ASP A 29 -5.20 1.98 -0.36
N VAL A 30 -4.92 0.76 -0.85
CA VAL A 30 -3.84 0.53 -1.83
C VAL A 30 -4.16 1.22 -3.15
N MET A 31 -5.39 1.06 -3.66
CA MET A 31 -5.80 1.65 -4.94
C MET A 31 -5.80 3.19 -4.87
N VAL A 32 -6.40 3.76 -3.82
CA VAL A 32 -6.44 5.21 -3.61
C VAL A 32 -5.03 5.76 -3.41
N GLY A 33 -4.21 5.13 -2.57
CA GLY A 33 -2.83 5.55 -2.33
C GLY A 33 -1.97 5.52 -3.60
N ALA A 34 -2.11 4.47 -4.42
CA ALA A 34 -1.40 4.36 -5.70
C ALA A 34 -1.81 5.45 -6.71
N MET A 35 -3.07 5.89 -6.67
CA MET A 35 -3.56 6.98 -7.51
C MET A 35 -3.05 8.34 -7.02
N LEU A 36 -3.05 8.59 -5.71
CA LEU A 36 -2.66 9.87 -5.12
C LEU A 36 -1.13 10.08 -5.11
N MET A 37 -0.33 9.02 -5.04
CA MET A 37 1.14 9.12 -5.08
C MET A 37 1.67 9.81 -6.33
N GLN A 38 0.94 9.76 -7.45
CA GLN A 38 1.43 10.26 -8.74
C GLN A 38 1.63 11.78 -8.79
N ASN A 39 1.09 12.56 -7.85
CA ASN A 39 1.27 14.02 -7.84
C ASN A 39 1.15 14.64 -6.45
N THR A 40 1.48 13.90 -5.38
CA THR A 40 1.22 14.39 -4.02
C THR A 40 2.22 13.82 -3.00
N ALA A 41 2.64 14.66 -2.05
CA ALA A 41 3.49 14.23 -0.93
C ALA A 41 2.79 13.16 -0.09
N TRP A 42 3.55 12.19 0.43
CA TRP A 42 3.02 11.05 1.19
C TRP A 42 2.10 11.46 2.35
N ARG A 43 2.46 12.52 3.08
CA ARG A 43 1.64 13.10 4.15
C ARG A 43 0.23 13.49 3.70
N ASN A 44 0.08 13.99 2.49
CA ASN A 44 -1.23 14.38 1.94
C ASN A 44 -2.03 13.17 1.47
N VAL A 45 -1.35 12.10 1.03
CA VAL A 45 -1.99 10.81 0.73
C VAL A 45 -2.58 10.23 2.01
N GLU A 46 -1.83 10.23 3.11
CA GLU A 46 -2.31 9.77 4.43
C GLU A 46 -3.53 10.55 4.90
N LEU A 47 -3.51 11.88 4.78
CA LEU A 47 -4.62 12.77 5.15
C LEU A 47 -5.87 12.54 4.27
N ALA A 48 -5.70 12.46 2.95
CA ALA A 48 -6.81 12.18 2.04
C ALA A 48 -7.44 10.82 2.36
N ASN A 49 -6.60 9.82 2.65
CA ASN A 49 -7.06 8.48 2.95
C ASN A 49 -7.74 8.39 4.33
N SER A 50 -7.30 9.14 5.34
CA SER A 50 -8.02 9.25 6.62
C SER A 50 -9.39 9.90 6.44
N ASN A 51 -9.47 10.99 5.67
CA ASN A 51 -10.73 11.69 5.41
C ASN A 51 -11.71 10.80 4.64
N LEU A 52 -11.23 10.03 3.65
CA LEU A 52 -12.06 9.08 2.92
C LEU A 52 -12.62 7.99 3.85
N ARG A 53 -11.83 7.48 4.80
CA ARG A 53 -12.31 6.49 5.78
C ARG A 53 -13.39 7.06 6.70
N GLU A 54 -13.31 8.32 7.11
CA GLU A 54 -14.35 8.96 7.92
C GLU A 54 -15.66 9.15 7.15
N LEU A 55 -15.57 9.43 5.85
CA LEU A 55 -16.73 9.71 5.01
C LEU A 55 -17.41 8.43 4.50
N LEU A 56 -16.72 7.29 4.48
CA LEU A 56 -17.24 6.04 3.94
C LEU A 56 -17.82 5.15 5.05
N PRO A 57 -19.03 4.59 4.86
CA PRO A 57 -19.57 3.61 5.81
C PRO A 57 -18.69 2.34 5.83
N ALA A 58 -18.74 1.58 6.92
CA ALA A 58 -17.98 0.33 7.10
C ALA A 58 -18.23 -0.73 5.99
N SER A 59 -19.26 -0.53 5.17
CA SER A 59 -19.55 -1.34 3.98
C SER A 59 -18.79 -0.93 2.70
N GLY A 60 -17.93 0.09 2.75
CA GLY A 60 -17.16 0.59 1.61
C GLY A 60 -17.97 1.40 0.59
N VAL A 61 -17.29 1.88 -0.45
CA VAL A 61 -17.93 2.48 -1.63
C VAL A 61 -18.75 1.39 -2.31
N ARG A 62 -20.08 1.47 -2.21
CA ARG A 62 -20.96 0.68 -3.07
C ARG A 62 -20.97 1.35 -4.44
N CYS A 63 -20.27 0.76 -5.39
CA CYS A 63 -20.51 1.01 -6.80
C CYS A 63 -21.88 0.47 -7.22
#